data_AF-A0A346CJ44-F1
#
_entry.id   AF-A0A346CJ44-F1
#
_cell.length_a   1.000
_cell.length_b   1.000
_cell.length_c   1.000
_cell.angle_alpha   90.00
_cell.angle_beta   90.00
_cell.angle_gamma   90.00
#
_symmetry.space_group_name_H-M   'P 1'
#
loop_
_entity.id
_entity.type
_entity.pdbx_description
1 polymer ?
#
loop_
_entity_poly.entity_id
_entity_poly.type
_entity_poly.pdbx_seq_one_letter_code
_entity_poly.pdbx_strand_id
1 'polypeptide(L)'
;MAMNMSMTLSMFVMVVVAATVTGSTRFQKRGLRHMKRDDCCIGNTYGCLKRRPGQEHEQAMPCKHEATIRCPGSDIDGCCPGYATCMSIFAKDNLIPAHYHCEKRPCYT
;
A
#
# COMPACT_ATOMS: atom_id res chain seq x y z
N MET A 1 26.03 35.63 -39.81
CA MET A 1 24.97 35.86 -38.81
C MET A 1 25.05 34.73 -37.81
N ALA A 2 25.55 34.98 -36.60
CA ALA A 2 25.70 33.98 -35.55
C ALA A 2 24.42 33.96 -34.71
N MET A 3 23.54 32.98 -34.94
CA MET A 3 22.35 32.79 -34.12
C MET A 3 22.74 32.24 -32.76
N ASN A 4 22.35 32.94 -31.70
CA ASN A 4 22.63 32.63 -30.29
C ASN A 4 22.15 31.22 -29.90
N MET A 5 23.08 30.27 -29.77
CA MET A 5 22.85 28.94 -29.19
C MET A 5 22.48 28.97 -27.69
N SER A 6 22.47 30.15 -27.06
CA SER A 6 22.15 30.32 -25.63
C SER A 6 20.65 30.22 -25.33
N MET A 7 19.79 30.61 -26.28
CA MET A 7 18.33 30.69 -26.04
C MET A 7 17.68 29.30 -25.92
N THR A 8 18.23 28.31 -26.62
CA THR A 8 17.75 26.93 -26.57
C THR A 8 18.09 26.26 -25.24
N LEU A 9 19.32 26.41 -24.74
CA LEU A 9 19.76 25.84 -23.46
C LEU A 9 18.88 26.29 -22.28
N SER A 10 18.47 27.57 -22.25
CA SER A 10 17.60 28.10 -21.18
C SER A 10 16.22 27.43 -21.13
N MET A 11 15.65 27.05 -22.28
CA MET A 11 14.34 26.40 -22.33
C MET A 11 14.41 24.94 -21.85
N PHE A 12 15.50 24.22 -22.17
CA PHE A 12 15.66 22.84 -21.73
C PHE A 12 15.71 22.71 -20.20
N VAL A 13 16.36 23.65 -19.51
CA VAL A 13 16.45 23.63 -18.04
C VAL A 13 15.06 23.81 -17.40
N MET A 14 14.23 24.73 -17.90
CA MET A 14 12.88 24.92 -17.38
C MET A 14 11.98 23.70 -17.58
N VAL A 15 12.06 23.02 -18.73
CA VAL A 15 11.25 21.83 -19.02
C VAL A 15 11.62 20.66 -18.09
N VAL A 16 12.91 20.47 -17.80
CA VAL A 16 13.40 19.41 -16.90
C VAL A 16 12.97 19.68 -15.45
N VAL A 17 13.01 20.93 -15.00
CA VAL A 17 12.53 21.32 -13.66
C VAL A 17 11.01 21.16 -13.55
N ALA A 18 10.24 21.51 -14.58
CA ALA A 18 8.79 21.33 -14.57
C ALA A 18 8.37 19.84 -14.52
N ALA A 19 9.05 18.97 -15.27
CA ALA A 19 8.79 17.53 -15.29
C ALA A 19 9.18 16.83 -13.98
N THR A 20 10.29 17.24 -13.35
CA THR A 20 10.72 16.69 -12.06
C THR A 20 9.80 17.09 -10.91
N VAL A 21 9.28 18.32 -10.90
CA VAL A 21 8.34 18.80 -9.87
C VAL A 21 6.95 18.14 -10.03
N THR A 22 6.46 17.95 -11.25
CA THR A 22 5.17 17.27 -11.49
C THR A 22 5.25 15.76 -11.31
N GLY A 23 6.38 15.13 -11.64
CA GLY A 23 6.62 13.70 -11.43
C GLY A 23 6.73 13.33 -9.94
N SER A 24 7.49 14.09 -9.15
CA SER A 24 7.68 13.82 -7.71
C SER A 24 6.38 13.97 -6.91
N THR A 25 5.58 14.99 -7.23
CA THR A 25 4.30 15.24 -6.54
C THR A 25 3.28 14.14 -6.82
N ARG A 26 3.24 13.60 -8.06
CA ARG A 26 2.37 12.46 -8.41
C ARG A 26 2.79 11.18 -7.69
N PHE A 27 4.09 10.93 -7.58
CA PHE A 27 4.63 9.75 -6.90
C PHE A 27 4.38 9.79 -5.39
N GLN A 28 4.61 10.94 -4.74
CA GLN A 28 4.29 11.14 -3.32
C GLN A 28 2.80 10.96 -3.03
N LYS A 29 1.90 11.54 -3.85
CA LYS A 29 0.45 11.37 -3.67
C LYS A 29 0.00 9.92 -3.88
N ARG A 30 0.63 9.17 -4.79
CA ARG A 30 0.39 7.73 -4.94
C ARG A 30 0.88 6.95 -3.71
N GLY A 31 2.11 7.16 -3.27
CA GLY A 31 2.67 6.48 -2.09
C GLY A 31 1.86 6.72 -0.81
N LEU A 32 1.46 7.96 -0.55
CA LEU A 32 0.61 8.32 0.60
C LEU A 32 -0.78 7.67 0.54
N ARG A 33 -1.36 7.53 -0.66
CA ARG A 33 -2.65 6.82 -0.84
C ARG A 33 -2.51 5.31 -0.62
N HIS A 34 -1.39 4.71 -1.05
CA HIS A 34 -1.11 3.29 -0.81
C HIS A 34 -0.94 3.01 0.69
N MET A 35 -0.11 3.79 1.37
CA MET A 35 0.13 3.60 2.81
C MET A 35 -1.18 3.73 3.63
N LYS A 36 -2.01 4.74 3.32
CA LYS A 36 -3.31 4.92 3.99
C LYS A 36 -4.31 3.78 3.71
N ARG A 37 -4.23 3.17 2.52
CA ARG A 37 -5.06 2.01 2.16
C ARG A 37 -4.60 0.76 2.91
N ASP A 38 -3.29 0.56 2.97
CA ASP A 38 -2.66 -0.59 3.62
C ASP A 38 -2.96 -0.59 5.12
N ASP A 39 -2.78 0.55 5.78
CA ASP A 39 -3.10 0.75 7.20
C ASP A 39 -4.59 0.45 7.49
N CYS A 40 -5.50 0.93 6.64
CA CYS A 40 -6.92 0.64 6.76
C CYS A 40 -7.19 -0.87 6.67
N CYS A 41 -6.58 -1.54 5.69
CA CYS A 41 -6.80 -2.95 5.43
C CYS A 41 -6.25 -3.82 6.56
N ILE A 42 -5.03 -3.55 6.99
CA ILE A 42 -4.36 -4.23 8.10
C ILE A 42 -5.21 -4.08 9.37
N GLY A 43 -5.64 -2.85 9.69
CA GLY A 43 -6.45 -2.56 10.87
C GLY A 43 -7.81 -3.28 10.87
N ASN A 44 -8.55 -3.23 9.76
CA ASN A 44 -9.84 -3.91 9.66
C ASN A 44 -9.70 -5.44 9.66
N THR A 45 -8.69 -5.98 8.98
CA THR A 45 -8.42 -7.42 8.98
C THR A 45 -8.08 -7.89 10.40
N TYR A 46 -7.17 -7.19 11.09
CA TYR A 46 -6.81 -7.49 12.48
C TYR A 46 -8.02 -7.39 13.42
N GLY A 47 -8.86 -6.36 13.26
CA GLY A 47 -10.09 -6.20 14.03
C GLY A 47 -11.09 -7.33 13.82
N CYS A 48 -11.21 -7.85 12.60
CA CYS A 48 -12.03 -9.04 12.31
C CYS A 48 -11.46 -10.29 12.98
N LEU A 49 -10.14 -10.49 12.93
CA LEU A 49 -9.47 -11.65 13.54
C LEU A 49 -9.60 -11.68 15.06
N LYS A 50 -9.57 -10.51 15.74
CA LYS A 50 -9.83 -10.43 17.19
C LYS A 50 -11.19 -10.99 17.61
N ARG A 51 -12.16 -11.02 16.71
CA ARG A 51 -13.52 -11.55 16.98
C ARG A 51 -13.62 -13.06 16.76
N ARG A 52 -12.54 -13.71 16.32
CA ARG A 52 -12.51 -15.15 15.95
C ARG A 52 -11.34 -15.88 16.62
N PRO A 53 -11.29 -15.90 17.97
CA PRO A 53 -10.20 -16.53 18.69
C PRO A 53 -10.11 -18.03 18.40
N GLY A 54 -8.91 -18.53 18.15
CA GLY A 54 -8.61 -19.92 17.80
C GLY A 54 -8.83 -20.28 16.33
N GLN A 55 -9.27 -19.34 15.49
CA GLN A 55 -9.49 -19.53 14.05
C GLN A 55 -8.78 -18.48 13.20
N GLU A 56 -7.90 -17.67 13.78
CA GLU A 56 -7.34 -16.48 13.13
C GLU A 56 -6.57 -16.83 11.86
N HIS A 57 -5.85 -17.94 11.88
CA HIS A 57 -5.15 -18.48 10.71
C HIS A 57 -6.09 -18.76 9.53
N GLU A 58 -7.19 -19.46 9.77
CA GLU A 58 -8.17 -19.83 8.74
C GLU A 58 -9.00 -18.63 8.27
N GLN A 59 -9.21 -17.68 9.18
CA GLN A 59 -10.07 -16.51 8.97
C GLN A 59 -9.31 -15.31 8.38
N ALA A 60 -7.99 -15.40 8.20
CA ALA A 60 -7.17 -14.32 7.65
C ALA A 60 -7.65 -13.84 6.27
N MET A 61 -7.91 -14.77 5.35
CA MET A 61 -8.39 -14.43 3.99
C MET A 61 -9.84 -13.93 3.98
N PRO A 62 -10.80 -14.56 4.68
CA PRO A 62 -12.15 -14.01 4.88
C PRO A 62 -12.16 -12.61 5.49
N CYS A 63 -11.38 -12.38 6.55
CA CYS A 63 -11.28 -11.08 7.22
C CYS A 63 -10.67 -10.02 6.30
N LYS A 64 -9.71 -10.38 5.44
CA LYS A 64 -9.19 -9.50 4.39
C LYS A 64 -10.27 -9.13 3.37
N HIS A 65 -11.09 -10.09 2.96
CA HIS A 65 -12.19 -9.83 2.03
C HIS A 65 -13.20 -8.85 2.62
N GLU A 66 -13.57 -9.01 3.91
CA GLU A 66 -14.40 -8.05 4.64
C GLU A 66 -13.74 -6.65 4.73
N ALA A 67 -12.44 -6.62 5.02
CA ALA A 67 -11.68 -5.36 5.07
C ALA A 67 -11.64 -4.65 3.71
N THR A 68 -11.63 -5.39 2.61
CA THR A 68 -11.64 -4.84 1.24
C THR A 68 -12.92 -4.05 0.96
N ILE A 69 -14.06 -4.50 1.49
CA ILE A 69 -15.35 -3.79 1.34
C ILE A 69 -15.30 -2.42 2.05
N ARG A 70 -14.58 -2.32 3.17
CA ARG A 70 -14.50 -1.11 4.01
C ARG A 70 -13.37 -0.17 3.65
N CYS A 71 -12.29 -0.70 3.09
CA CYS A 71 -11.10 0.05 2.71
C CYS A 71 -11.04 0.17 1.19
N PRO A 72 -11.30 1.35 0.61
CA PRO A 72 -11.29 1.52 -0.85
C PRO A 72 -9.92 1.12 -1.39
N GLY A 73 -9.91 0.04 -2.17
CA GLY A 73 -8.72 -0.58 -2.71
C GLY A 73 -8.95 -1.14 -4.11
N SER A 74 -7.92 -1.05 -4.95
CA SER A 74 -7.87 -1.65 -6.28
C SER A 74 -7.75 -3.18 -6.26
N ASP A 75 -8.56 -3.77 -7.14
CA ASP A 75 -8.39 -5.04 -7.84
C ASP A 75 -8.67 -6.34 -7.08
N ILE A 76 -9.49 -7.15 -7.75
CA ILE A 76 -9.79 -8.60 -7.71
C ILE A 76 -9.27 -9.41 -6.51
N ASP A 77 -8.00 -9.28 -6.15
CA ASP A 77 -7.36 -9.99 -5.04
C ASP A 77 -7.59 -9.36 -3.66
N GLY A 78 -8.22 -8.19 -3.59
CA GLY A 78 -8.60 -7.51 -2.34
C GLY A 78 -7.55 -6.54 -1.80
N CYS A 79 -7.73 -6.08 -0.56
CA CYS A 79 -6.79 -5.17 0.09
C CYS A 79 -5.65 -5.97 0.76
N CYS A 80 -4.40 -5.56 0.55
CA CYS A 80 -3.19 -6.11 1.20
C CYS A 80 -3.12 -7.66 1.33
N PRO A 81 -3.01 -8.40 0.21
CA PRO A 81 -2.91 -9.86 0.25
C PRO A 81 -1.68 -10.37 1.02
N GLY A 82 -0.55 -9.66 0.95
CA GLY A 82 0.68 -10.04 1.67
C GLY A 82 0.50 -10.11 3.19
N TYR A 83 -0.27 -9.19 3.77
CA TYR A 83 -0.61 -9.23 5.20
C TYR A 83 -1.49 -10.45 5.52
N ALA A 84 -2.54 -10.68 4.74
CA ALA A 84 -3.47 -11.79 4.97
C ALA A 84 -2.79 -13.15 4.85
N THR A 85 -1.93 -13.36 3.85
CA THR A 85 -1.13 -14.58 3.70
C THR A 85 -0.17 -14.78 4.86
N CYS A 86 0.44 -13.71 5.36
CA CYS A 86 1.31 -13.80 6.54
C CYS A 86 0.50 -14.19 7.79
N MET A 87 -0.66 -13.56 8.02
CA MET A 87 -1.55 -13.92 9.12
C MET A 87 -2.06 -15.36 9.00
N SER A 88 -2.37 -15.82 7.78
CA SER A 88 -2.72 -17.22 7.50
C SER A 88 -1.53 -18.18 7.62
N ILE A 89 -0.40 -17.78 8.19
CA ILE A 89 0.70 -18.68 8.53
C ILE A 89 0.99 -18.54 10.03
N PHE A 90 1.14 -17.30 10.51
CA PHE A 90 1.64 -17.03 11.85
C PHE A 90 0.56 -16.83 12.92
N ALA A 91 -0.70 -16.54 12.55
CA ALA A 91 -1.77 -16.28 13.52
C ALA A 91 -2.30 -17.55 14.21
N LYS A 92 -1.74 -18.73 13.90
CA LYS A 92 -2.14 -20.01 14.49
C LYS A 92 -1.84 -20.09 15.99
N ASP A 93 -0.70 -19.54 16.40
CA ASP A 93 -0.24 -19.63 17.80
C ASP A 93 -0.72 -18.45 18.63
N ASN A 94 -0.59 -17.23 18.10
CA ASN A 94 -1.04 -16.02 18.77
C ASN A 94 -1.23 -14.86 17.79
N LEU A 95 -2.41 -14.26 17.84
CA LEU A 95 -2.82 -13.19 16.95
C LEU A 95 -1.96 -11.91 17.08
N ILE A 96 -1.56 -11.54 18.30
CA ILE A 96 -0.84 -10.28 18.56
C ILE A 96 0.58 -10.27 17.98
N PRO A 97 1.46 -11.23 18.29
CA PRO A 97 2.80 -11.27 17.70
C PRO A 97 2.75 -11.52 16.19
N ALA A 98 1.77 -12.29 15.71
CA ALA A 98 1.56 -12.46 14.27
C ALA A 98 1.25 -11.13 13.59
N HIS A 99 0.39 -10.30 14.18
CA HIS A 99 0.08 -8.97 13.66
C HIS A 99 1.34 -8.08 13.55
N TYR A 100 2.13 -7.95 14.62
CA TYR A 100 3.37 -7.15 14.59
C TYR A 100 4.43 -7.70 13.63
N HIS A 101 4.44 -9.01 13.40
CA HIS A 101 5.30 -9.62 12.38
C HIS A 101 4.82 -9.30 10.96
N CYS A 102 3.51 -9.38 10.74
CA CYS A 102 2.91 -9.33 9.42
C CYS A 102 2.60 -7.91 8.93
N GLU A 103 2.37 -6.94 9.82
CA GLU A 103 2.10 -5.53 9.43
C GLU A 103 3.26 -4.90 8.65
N LYS A 104 4.47 -5.43 8.80
CA LYS A 104 5.68 -4.96 8.11
C LYS A 104 5.82 -5.56 6.70
N ARG A 105 4.99 -6.54 6.34
CA ARG A 105 5.05 -7.18 5.03
C ARG A 105 4.45 -6.24 3.97
N PRO A 106 5.07 -6.12 2.78
CA PRO A 106 4.51 -5.26 1.75
C PRO A 106 3.15 -5.79 1.28
N CYS A 107 2.20 -4.87 1.16
CA CYS A 107 0.94 -5.10 0.49
C CYS A 107 1.17 -5.05 -1.03
N TYR A 108 1.73 -6.11 -1.59
CA TYR A 108 1.87 -6.21 -3.04
C TYR A 108 0.47 -6.24 -3.69
N THR A 109 0.35 -5.59 -4.85
CA THR A 109 -0.81 -5.63 -5.75
C THR A 109 -0.48 -6.45 -6.97
#